data_AF-A0AAQ2XNF5-F1
#
_entry.id   AF-A0AAQ2XNF5-F1
#
_cell.length_a   1.000
_cell.length_b   1.000
_cell.length_c   1.000
_cell.angle_alpha   90.00
_cell.angle_beta   90.00
_cell.angle_gamma   90.00
#
_symmetry.space_group_name_H-M   'P 1'
#
loop_
_entity.id
_entity.type
_entity.pdbx_description
1 polymer ?
#
loop_
_entity_poly.entity_id
_entity_poly.type
_entity_poly.pdbx_seq_one_letter_code
_entity_poly.pdbx_strand_id
1 'polypeptide(L)' 'MNVLKDSIYHETINKDMRYNINIIKTAKKNENNKELKKLVKLFHSKEIQEYVGKKFDYKKVEVKKQVSYLK' A
#
# COMPACT_ATOMS: atom_id res chain seq x y z
N MET A 1 -14.28 -10.49 -8.58
CA MET A 1 -13.70 -11.00 -7.32
C MET A 1 -13.03 -9.86 -6.59
N ASN A 2 -13.68 -9.40 -5.52
CA ASN A 2 -13.24 -8.34 -4.61
C ASN A 2 -12.68 -8.98 -3.34
N VAL A 3 -11.37 -8.87 -3.12
CA VAL A 3 -10.67 -9.52 -1.99
C VAL A 3 -11.12 -9.04 -0.60
N LEU A 4 -11.83 -7.91 -0.49
CA LEU A 4 -12.37 -7.43 0.79
C LEU A 4 -13.79 -7.94 1.07
N LYS A 5 -14.59 -8.18 0.02
CA LYS A 5 -15.99 -8.60 0.14
C LYS A 5 -16.20 -10.10 -0.06
N ASP A 6 -15.44 -10.70 -0.96
CA ASP A 6 -15.58 -12.10 -1.36
C ASP A 6 -14.65 -13.03 -0.57
N SER A 7 -13.87 -12.47 0.36
CA SER A 7 -12.96 -13.26 1.19
C SER A 7 -13.69 -13.78 2.43
N ILE A 8 -13.85 -15.10 2.48
CA ILE A 8 -14.38 -15.84 3.63
C ILE A 8 -13.38 -15.96 4.79
N TYR A 9 -12.11 -15.62 4.54
CA TYR A 9 -11.03 -15.65 5.53
C TYR A 9 -9.91 -14.71 5.08
N HIS A 10 -9.58 -13.69 5.89
CA HIS A 10 -8.37 -12.89 5.67
C HIS A 10 -7.22 -13.55 6.44
N GLU A 11 -6.23 -14.09 5.73
CA GLU A 11 -4.97 -14.46 6.38
C GLU A 11 -4.42 -13.23 7.09
N THR A 12 -4.23 -13.35 8.40
CA THR A 12 -3.50 -12.36 9.22
C THR A 12 -2.21 -12.06 8.47
N ILE A 13 -1.97 -10.80 8.08
CA ILE A 13 -0.82 -10.38 7.27
C ILE A 13 0.44 -11.10 7.79
N ASN A 14 0.79 -12.22 7.16
CA ASN A 14 1.80 -13.13 7.67
C ASN A 14 3.15 -12.69 7.13
N LYS A 15 4.25 -13.13 7.74
CA LYS A 15 5.60 -12.71 7.35
C LYS A 15 5.90 -12.89 5.85
N ASP A 16 5.23 -13.83 5.19
CA ASP A 16 5.37 -14.13 3.76
C ASP A 16 4.64 -13.12 2.84
N MET A 17 3.57 -12.46 3.30
CA MET A 17 2.91 -11.40 2.52
C MET A 17 3.75 -10.13 2.42
N ARG A 18 4.81 -9.99 3.25
CA ARG A 18 5.72 -8.84 3.22
C ARG A 18 6.43 -8.68 1.89
N TYR A 19 6.65 -9.78 1.18
CA TYR A 19 7.28 -9.79 -0.14
C TYR A 19 6.36 -9.31 -1.26
N ASN A 20 5.04 -9.25 -1.03
CA ASN A 20 4.04 -8.82 -2.00
C ASN A 20 3.55 -7.37 -1.77
N ILE A 21 4.29 -6.57 -0.97
CA ILE A 21 3.98 -5.18 -0.71
C ILE A 21 4.73 -4.28 -1.69
N ASN A 22 3.98 -3.49 -2.47
CA ASN A 22 4.57 -2.43 -3.29
C ASN A 22 5.07 -1.28 -2.40
N ILE A 23 6.34 -0.90 -2.55
CA ILE A 23 6.97 0.17 -1.75
C ILE A 23 7.46 1.31 -2.64
N ILE A 24 7.33 2.54 -2.16
CA ILE A 24 7.98 3.72 -2.76
C ILE A 24 9.34 3.89 -2.07
N LYS A 25 10.42 3.52 -2.77
CA LYS A 25 11.80 3.69 -2.28
C LYS A 25 12.46 4.88 -2.95
N THR A 26 13.17 5.69 -2.17
CA THR A 26 13.92 6.85 -2.64
C THR A 26 15.39 6.69 -2.27
N ALA A 27 16.29 7.40 -2.97
CA ALA A 27 17.69 7.45 -2.54
C ALA A 27 17.80 8.15 -1.18
N LYS A 28 18.74 7.76 -0.32
CA LYS A 28 18.89 8.31 1.04
C LYS A 28 19.00 9.85 1.06
N LYS A 29 19.66 10.43 0.05
CA LYS A 29 19.75 11.89 -0.17
C LYS A 29 18.40 12.59 -0.37
N ASN A 30 17.37 11.85 -0.77
CA ASN A 30 16.04 12.34 -1.10
C ASN A 30 14.97 11.94 -0.07
N GLU A 31 15.36 11.37 1.08
CA GLU A 31 14.41 10.97 2.14
C GLU A 31 13.55 12.16 2.62
N ASN A 32 14.13 13.36 2.60
CA ASN A 32 13.45 14.60 2.98
C ASN A 32 12.91 15.42 1.81
N ASN A 33 12.89 14.86 0.60
CA ASN A 33 12.34 15.56 -0.57
C ASN A 33 10.84 15.82 -0.38
N LYS A 34 10.44 17.09 -0.43
CA LYS A 34 9.07 17.55 -0.20
C LYS A 34 8.08 17.02 -1.24
N GLU A 35 8.51 16.83 -2.48
CA GLU A 35 7.68 16.29 -3.57
C GLU A 35 7.39 14.81 -3.35
N LEU A 36 8.39 14.04 -2.92
CA LEU A 36 8.20 12.62 -2.58
C LEU A 36 7.24 12.47 -1.39
N LYS A 37 7.35 13.34 -0.38
CA LYS A 37 6.39 13.38 0.74
C LYS A 37 4.96 13.73 0.27
N LYS A 38 4.80 14.63 -0.70
CA LYS A 38 3.49 14.94 -1.31
C LYS A 38 2.94 13.73 -2.06
N LEU A 39 3.78 13.03 -2.83
CA LEU A 39 3.38 11.84 -3.58
C LEU A 39 2.88 10.72 -2.65
N VAL A 40 3.58 10.45 -1.55
CA VAL A 40 3.16 9.45 -0.55
C VAL A 40 1.81 9.81 0.07
N LYS A 41 1.61 11.08 0.44
CA LYS A 41 0.32 11.55 0.96
C LYS A 41 -0.81 11.39 -0.05
N LEU A 42 -0.53 11.69 -1.32
CA LEU A 42 -1.50 11.55 -2.41
C LEU A 42 -1.86 10.08 -2.63
N PHE A 43 -0.87 9.17 -2.57
CA PHE A 43 -1.11 7.74 -2.67
C PHE A 43 -1.96 7.18 -1.53
N HIS A 44 -1.88 7.76 -0.32
CA HIS A 44 -2.71 7.39 0.83
C HIS A 44 -4.04 8.17 0.90
N SER A 45 -4.37 9.01 -0.09
CA SER A 45 -5.64 9.73 -0.09
C SER A 45 -6.79 8.78 -0.40
N LYS A 46 -7.97 9.05 0.19
CA LYS A 46 -9.16 8.22 0.00
C LYS A 46 -9.56 8.13 -1.47
N GLU A 47 -9.47 9.24 -2.21
CA GLU A 47 -9.79 9.31 -3.64
C GLU A 47 -8.87 8.41 -4.48
N ILE A 48 -7.57 8.41 -4.20
CA ILE A 48 -6.62 7.57 -4.93
C ILE A 48 -6.80 6.10 -4.56
N GLN A 49 -7.05 5.78 -3.28
CA GLN A 49 -7.33 4.42 -2.86
C GLN A 49 -8.62 3.87 -3.48
N GLU A 50 -9.66 4.71 -3.60
CA GLU A 50 -10.89 4.34 -4.30
C GLU A 50 -10.67 4.13 -5.80
N TYR A 51 -9.89 5.01 -6.45
CA TYR A 51 -9.53 4.85 -7.87
C TYR A 51 -8.71 3.58 -8.10
N VAL A 52 -7.67 3.34 -7.29
CA VAL A 52 -6.83 2.14 -7.36
C VAL A 52 -7.66 0.90 -7.07
N GLY A 53 -8.55 0.95 -6.08
CA GLY A 53 -9.51 -0.11 -5.81
C GLY A 53 -10.36 -0.43 -7.03
N LYS A 54 -11.06 0.56 -7.61
CA LYS A 54 -11.90 0.34 -8.80
C LYS A 54 -11.09 -0.17 -10.01
N LYS A 55 -9.91 0.39 -10.26
CA LYS A 55 -9.08 0.05 -11.43
C LYS A 55 -8.50 -1.37 -11.37
N PHE A 56 -8.24 -1.88 -10.17
CA PHE A 56 -7.64 -3.19 -9.96
C PHE A 56 -8.62 -4.19 -9.32
N ASP A 57 -9.93 -3.99 -9.49
CA ASP A 57 -10.99 -4.87 -8.93
C ASP A 57 -10.83 -5.13 -7.42
N TYR A 58 -10.37 -4.12 -6.70
CA TYR A 58 -10.06 -4.13 -5.27
C TYR A 58 -8.96 -5.12 -4.87
N LYS A 59 -8.27 -5.76 -5.82
CA LYS A 59 -7.17 -6.71 -5.57
C LYS A 59 -5.92 -6.05 -4.97
N LYS A 60 -5.84 -4.71 -5.01
CA LYS A 60 -4.79 -3.92 -4.36
C LYS A 60 -5.35 -3.26 -3.11
N VAL A 61 -4.76 -3.59 -1.95
CA VAL A 61 -5.18 -3.10 -0.64
C VAL A 61 -4.08 -2.25 -0.04
N GLU A 62 -4.46 -1.13 0.57
CA GLU A 62 -3.54 -0.24 1.27
C GLU A 62 -2.92 -0.93 2.50
N VAL A 63 -1.60 -0.84 2.63
CA VAL A 63 -0.89 -1.35 3.81
C VAL A 63 -0.63 -0.21 4.79
N LYS A 64 -1.41 -0.16 5.88
CA LYS A 64 -1.23 0.80 6.99
C LYS A 64 -0.25 0.26 8.05
N LYS A 65 0.97 -0.08 7.63
CA LYS A 65 2.04 -0.57 8.52
C LYS A 65 3.28 0.30 8.40
N GLN A 66 4.04 0.40 9.48
CA GLN A 66 5.33 1.09 9.45
C GLN A 66 6.31 0.33 8.55
N VAL A 67 7.28 1.04 7.95
CA VAL A 67 8.34 0.44 7.12
C VAL A 67 9.15 -0.60 7.91
N SER A 68 9.22 -0.48 9.24
CA SER A 68 9.80 -1.49 10.12
C SER A 68 9.17 -2.88 9.99
N TYR A 69 7.92 -2.97 9.53
CA TYR A 69 7.24 -4.24 9.28
C TYR A 69 7.90 -5.06 8.16
N LEU A 70 8.60 -4.40 7.22
CA LEU A 70 9.30 -5.04 6.10
C LEU A 70 10.67 -5.63 6.49
N LYS A 71 11.15 -5.40 7.73
CA LYS A 71 12.44 -5.91 8.21
C LYS A 71 12.37 -7.37 8.67
#